data_AF-A0AA36DQM5-F1
#
_entry.id   AF-A0AA36DQM5-F1
#
_cell.length_a   1.000
_cell.length_b   1.000
_cell.length_c   1.000
_cell.angle_alpha   90.00
_cell.angle_beta   90.00
_cell.angle_gamma   90.00
#
_symmetry.space_group_name_H-M   'P 1'
#
loop_
_entity.id
_entity.type
_entity.pdbx_description
1 polymer ?
#
loop_
_entity_poly.entity_id
_entity_poly.type
_entity_poly.pdbx_seq_one_letter_code
_entity_poly.pdbx_strand_id
1 'polypeptide(L)'
;MGCTTPTIWGKTQSPWQASRRRRIRMRFTARIAVIAVVTFLAGCCAIQRLIAKHEQLEFPVQLAKKKLNDPLNFTEVNEHVYALYAISDGRNGNMGSNRVRVLVVAWKNTKSDYKCRFPGGTIVDAEKPYEMAENHAMPFGTYFINCKIPKNETVGSFVKFTQGNSTWVDAPVIYNIPKKYKIKNYEHKLTICLPYFFGDLYTTELLVEFMELNRILGVDHVVVYINETEAFTHLSEAIAFYKKSNFLEVIHLPIPLRDDQIWYHGQLVAVTDCLYRNMGVSRFVAFQDLDEFLIPQKPELLPRTAPLLMLMETLLVDDIASIRVPTQYMHWKSFGELMTLRNTMRQSSIDSGLTKCVLRPEMIFEQGIHHTSRVIQDHYNATNGDENVIRLYHFKMKGGSQEDMRIVRDYGDRLTQKYREVMAKLSL
;
A
#
# COMPACT_ATOMS: atom_id res chain seq x y z
N MET A 1 21.54 -84.81 5.49
CA MET A 1 21.11 -85.93 6.35
C MET A 1 22.26 -86.17 7.31
N GLY A 2 22.26 -85.75 8.56
CA GLY A 2 21.22 -85.79 9.57
C GLY A 2 21.94 -86.30 10.81
N CYS A 3 22.22 -85.44 11.78
CA CYS A 3 22.65 -85.85 13.13
C CYS A 3 22.23 -84.76 14.10
N THR A 4 21.22 -85.12 14.88
CA THR A 4 20.66 -84.36 15.99
C THR A 4 21.61 -84.37 17.19
N THR A 5 21.52 -83.27 17.93
CA THR A 5 22.21 -82.90 19.17
C THR A 5 21.99 -83.88 20.32
N PRO A 6 22.79 -83.70 21.39
CA PRO A 6 22.17 -83.44 22.68
C PRO A 6 22.70 -82.18 23.38
N THR A 7 21.76 -81.55 24.08
CA THR A 7 21.79 -80.30 24.83
C THR A 7 22.50 -80.45 26.17
N ILE A 8 23.40 -79.51 26.53
CA ILE A 8 23.89 -79.30 27.90
C ILE A 8 23.61 -77.86 28.33
N TRP A 9 23.20 -77.75 29.59
CA TRP A 9 22.62 -76.61 30.30
C TRP A 9 23.56 -75.40 30.45
N GLY A 10 23.02 -74.21 30.17
CA GLY A 10 23.62 -72.91 30.47
C GLY A 10 22.95 -72.22 31.67
N LYS A 11 23.77 -71.79 32.63
CA LYS A 11 23.42 -71.21 33.94
C LYS A 11 22.47 -70.01 33.87
N THR A 12 21.42 -70.05 34.69
CA THR A 12 20.48 -68.95 34.96
C THR A 12 21.12 -67.86 35.83
N GLN A 13 21.14 -66.61 35.35
CA GLN A 13 21.46 -65.43 36.17
C GLN A 13 20.21 -64.96 36.93
N SER A 14 20.39 -64.60 38.21
CA SER A 14 19.34 -64.18 39.14
C SER A 14 18.59 -62.90 38.69
N PRO A 15 17.24 -62.85 38.76
CA PRO A 15 16.40 -61.71 38.34
C PRO A 15 16.72 -60.38 39.05
N TRP A 16 17.36 -60.42 40.22
CA TRP A 16 17.67 -59.24 41.02
C TRP A 16 18.81 -58.39 40.44
N GLN A 17 19.78 -58.99 39.74
CA GLN A 17 20.92 -58.25 39.18
C GLN A 17 20.56 -57.50 37.89
N ALA A 18 19.60 -58.01 37.10
CA ALA A 18 19.10 -57.37 35.88
C ALA A 18 18.28 -56.10 36.17
N SER A 19 17.47 -56.11 37.24
CA SER A 19 16.60 -54.96 37.60
C SER A 19 17.41 -53.74 38.09
N ARG A 20 18.50 -53.97 38.83
CA ARG A 20 19.37 -52.91 39.36
C ARG A 20 20.19 -52.23 38.25
N ARG A 21 20.71 -52.99 37.28
CA ARG A 21 21.42 -52.44 36.10
C ARG A 21 20.48 -51.62 35.20
N ARG A 22 19.21 -52.03 35.06
CA ARG A 22 18.20 -51.29 34.28
C ARG A 22 17.84 -49.94 34.90
N ARG A 23 17.68 -49.88 36.24
CA ARG A 23 17.42 -48.60 36.96
C ARG A 23 18.61 -47.64 36.93
N ILE A 24 19.84 -48.14 37.02
CA ILE A 24 21.05 -47.30 36.94
C ILE A 24 21.22 -46.73 35.52
N ARG A 25 21.04 -47.54 34.46
CA ARG A 25 21.05 -47.07 33.07
C ARG A 25 19.99 -45.99 32.81
N MET A 26 18.76 -46.19 33.29
CA MET A 26 17.66 -45.23 33.10
C MET A 26 17.90 -43.89 33.82
N ARG A 27 18.49 -43.91 35.03
CA ARG A 27 18.88 -42.70 35.76
C ARG A 27 20.06 -41.97 35.10
N PHE A 28 20.97 -42.70 34.45
CA PHE A 28 22.10 -42.12 33.74
C PHE A 28 21.67 -41.49 32.41
N THR A 29 20.81 -42.15 31.63
CA THR A 29 20.25 -41.58 30.38
C THR A 29 19.35 -40.38 30.65
N ALA A 30 18.54 -40.39 31.71
CA ALA A 30 17.74 -39.24 32.10
C ALA A 30 18.61 -38.03 32.51
N ARG A 31 19.72 -38.25 33.23
CA ARG A 31 20.66 -37.17 33.60
C ARG A 31 21.38 -36.59 32.38
N ILE A 32 21.79 -37.41 31.41
CA ILE A 32 22.40 -36.93 30.16
C ILE A 32 21.40 -36.13 29.33
N ALA A 33 20.15 -36.57 29.23
CA ALA A 33 19.11 -35.85 28.51
C ALA A 33 18.81 -34.47 29.14
N VAL A 34 18.74 -34.40 30.47
CA VAL A 34 18.56 -33.11 31.18
C VAL A 34 19.74 -32.18 30.96
N ILE A 35 20.99 -32.69 31.02
CA ILE A 35 22.18 -31.86 30.76
C ILE A 35 22.17 -31.34 29.31
N ALA A 36 21.81 -32.17 28.33
CA ALA A 36 21.73 -31.77 26.92
C ALA A 36 20.65 -30.71 26.65
N VAL A 37 19.49 -30.82 27.31
CA VAL A 37 18.42 -29.81 27.21
C VAL A 37 18.83 -28.51 27.86
N VAL A 38 19.48 -28.56 29.03
CA VAL A 38 19.95 -27.35 29.73
C VAL A 38 21.06 -26.65 28.96
N THR A 39 22.01 -27.39 28.35
CA THR A 39 23.06 -26.79 27.50
C THR A 39 22.49 -26.22 26.21
N PHE A 40 21.50 -26.86 25.60
CA PHE A 40 20.81 -26.32 24.42
C PHE A 40 20.04 -25.04 24.74
N LEU A 41 19.29 -25.01 25.83
CA LEU A 41 18.55 -23.81 26.27
C LEU A 41 19.48 -22.66 26.67
N ALA A 42 20.59 -22.95 27.35
CA ALA A 42 21.61 -21.95 27.68
C ALA A 42 22.29 -21.40 26.41
N GLY A 43 22.57 -22.26 25.42
CA GLY A 43 23.08 -21.88 24.10
C GLY A 43 22.10 -20.97 23.33
N CYS A 44 20.82 -21.33 23.29
CA CYS A 44 19.78 -20.49 22.68
C CYS A 44 19.67 -19.12 23.37
N CYS A 45 19.77 -19.07 24.70
CA CYS A 45 19.69 -17.82 25.45
C CYS A 45 20.93 -16.93 25.20
N ALA A 46 22.12 -17.53 25.06
CA ALA A 46 23.33 -16.81 24.68
C ALA A 46 23.28 -16.26 23.25
N ILE A 47 22.74 -17.04 22.30
CA ILE A 47 22.52 -16.62 20.91
C ILE A 47 21.47 -15.49 20.85
N GLN A 48 20.35 -15.59 21.59
CA GLN A 48 19.37 -14.52 21.69
C GLN A 48 19.96 -13.22 22.27
N ARG A 49 20.86 -13.31 23.26
CA ARG A 49 21.57 -12.15 23.81
C ARG A 49 22.57 -11.53 22.82
N LEU A 50 23.21 -12.35 21.99
CA LEU A 50 24.10 -11.88 20.91
C LEU A 50 23.32 -11.22 19.76
N ILE A 51 22.17 -11.79 19.37
CA ILE A 51 21.24 -11.19 18.41
C ILE A 51 20.71 -9.85 18.94
N ALA A 52 20.27 -9.80 20.20
CA ALA A 52 19.78 -8.58 20.84
C ALA A 52 20.87 -7.49 20.98
N LYS A 53 22.14 -7.86 21.14
CA LYS A 53 23.26 -6.91 21.13
C LYS A 53 23.60 -6.40 19.73
N HIS A 54 23.42 -7.23 18.69
CA HIS A 54 23.66 -6.81 17.31
C HIS A 54 22.54 -5.91 16.76
N GLU A 55 21.32 -6.04 17.31
CA GLU A 55 20.16 -5.22 16.97
C GLU A 55 20.24 -3.78 17.52
N GLN A 56 21.12 -3.52 18.50
CA GLN A 56 21.32 -2.18 19.09
C GLN A 56 22.27 -1.26 18.30
N LEU A 57 22.84 -1.72 17.19
CA LEU A 57 23.76 -0.93 16.35
C LEU A 57 23.18 -0.52 14.99
N GLU A 58 21.93 -0.83 14.69
CA GLU A 58 21.22 -0.25 13.56
C GLU A 58 20.46 1.00 14.01
N PHE A 59 20.98 2.18 13.68
CA PHE A 59 20.21 3.41 13.74
C PHE A 59 18.87 3.21 13.01
N PRO A 60 17.71 3.50 13.65
CA PRO A 60 16.46 3.52 12.91
C PRO A 60 16.64 4.53 11.78
N VAL A 61 16.46 4.08 10.54
CA VAL A 61 16.26 4.99 9.41
C VAL A 61 14.98 5.72 9.73
N GLN A 62 15.10 6.89 10.37
CA GLN A 62 14.01 7.85 10.38
C GLN A 62 13.75 8.15 8.91
N LEU A 63 12.62 7.69 8.39
CA LEU A 63 11.99 8.31 7.24
C LEU A 63 11.83 9.78 7.64
N ALA A 64 12.76 10.62 7.20
CA ALA A 64 12.71 12.04 7.44
C ALA A 64 11.49 12.56 6.69
N LYS A 65 10.33 12.56 7.36
CA LYS A 65 9.13 13.23 6.89
C LYS A 65 9.45 14.72 6.85
N LYS A 66 9.70 15.27 5.66
CA LYS A 66 9.44 16.69 5.42
C LYS A 66 7.99 16.92 5.84
N LYS A 67 7.72 17.97 6.62
CA LYS A 67 6.37 18.27 7.14
C LYS A 67 5.35 18.08 6.02
N LEU A 68 4.47 17.12 6.22
CA LEU A 68 3.49 16.58 5.28
C LEU A 68 2.37 17.58 4.89
N ASN A 69 2.52 18.86 5.29
CA ASN A 69 1.52 19.91 5.13
C ASN A 69 1.90 20.95 4.06
N ASP A 70 3.09 20.84 3.44
CA ASP A 70 3.44 21.73 2.34
C ASP A 70 2.75 21.25 1.05
N PRO A 71 2.13 22.16 0.27
CA PRO A 71 1.55 21.80 -1.03
C PRO A 71 2.61 21.21 -1.96
N LEU A 72 2.21 20.22 -2.77
CA LEU A 72 3.07 19.66 -3.81
C LEU A 72 3.06 20.62 -5.00
N ASN A 73 4.15 21.37 -5.15
CA ASN A 73 4.28 22.37 -6.21
C ASN A 73 5.15 21.88 -7.35
N PHE A 74 4.69 22.10 -8.57
CA PHE A 74 5.53 21.92 -9.75
C PHE A 74 6.55 23.04 -9.88
N THR A 75 7.74 22.66 -10.35
CA THR A 75 8.77 23.58 -10.81
C THR A 75 8.83 23.51 -12.32
N GLU A 76 8.58 24.63 -12.99
CA GLU A 76 8.71 24.73 -14.44
C GLU A 76 10.19 24.62 -14.84
N VAL A 77 10.50 23.65 -15.69
CA VAL A 77 11.83 23.49 -16.31
C VAL A 77 11.88 24.27 -17.63
N ASN A 78 10.79 24.21 -18.38
CA ASN A 78 10.44 25.01 -19.55
C ASN A 78 8.94 24.82 -19.88
N GLU A 79 8.47 25.49 -20.94
CA GLU A 79 7.07 25.46 -21.42
C GLU A 79 6.52 24.05 -21.76
N HIS A 80 7.38 23.03 -21.85
CA HIS A 80 7.02 21.66 -22.17
C HIS A 80 7.28 20.66 -21.05
N VAL A 81 7.89 21.08 -19.93
CA VAL A 81 8.30 20.19 -18.84
C VAL A 81 8.11 20.85 -17.48
N TYR A 82 7.30 20.19 -16.64
CA TYR A 82 7.04 20.57 -15.26
C TYR A 82 7.48 19.43 -14.34
N ALA A 83 8.47 19.68 -13.48
CA ALA A 83 8.95 18.70 -12.51
C ALA A 83 8.20 18.85 -11.18
N LEU A 84 7.64 17.76 -10.64
CA LEU A 84 6.95 17.80 -9.35
C LEU A 84 7.95 17.68 -8.19
N TYR A 85 8.66 16.54 -8.14
CA TYR A 85 9.70 16.27 -7.16
C TYR A 85 10.58 15.10 -7.62
N ALA A 86 11.63 14.86 -6.83
CA ALA A 86 12.51 13.71 -6.94
C ALA A 86 12.24 12.67 -5.83
N ILE A 87 12.55 11.42 -6.15
CA ILE A 87 12.44 10.26 -5.27
C ILE A 87 13.80 9.57 -5.23
N SER A 88 14.37 9.38 -4.05
CA SER A 88 15.51 8.48 -3.87
C SER A 88 15.00 7.05 -3.74
N ASP A 89 15.01 6.30 -4.84
CA ASP A 89 14.50 4.93 -4.89
C ASP A 89 15.64 3.92 -4.71
N GLY A 90 15.73 3.39 -3.49
CA GLY A 90 16.72 2.37 -3.12
C GLY A 90 16.29 0.95 -3.48
N ARG A 91 15.09 0.74 -4.01
CA ARG A 91 14.62 -0.59 -4.41
C ARG A 91 15.44 -1.12 -5.58
N ASN A 92 15.48 -2.44 -5.68
CA ASN A 92 16.09 -3.16 -6.79
C ASN A 92 14.99 -3.86 -7.58
N GLY A 93 15.07 -3.82 -8.90
CA GLY A 93 14.16 -4.56 -9.75
C GLY A 93 14.33 -4.23 -11.22
N ASN A 94 13.32 -4.55 -12.01
CA ASN A 94 13.34 -4.42 -13.47
C ASN A 94 13.41 -2.96 -13.93
N MET A 95 12.98 -2.04 -13.06
CA MET A 95 13.08 -0.60 -13.27
C MET A 95 14.38 -0.02 -12.72
N GLY A 96 15.39 -0.89 -12.65
CA GLY A 96 16.75 -0.74 -12.19
C GLY A 96 16.91 -0.44 -10.69
N SER A 97 18.17 -0.33 -10.27
CA SER A 97 18.56 -0.17 -8.87
C SER A 97 19.09 1.24 -8.56
N ASN A 98 18.94 1.63 -7.30
CA ASN A 98 19.57 2.80 -6.65
C ASN A 98 19.65 4.05 -7.54
N ARG A 99 18.52 4.74 -7.67
CA ARG A 99 18.34 5.84 -8.61
C ARG A 99 17.51 6.95 -8.01
N VAL A 100 17.72 8.15 -8.54
CA VAL A 100 16.78 9.25 -8.36
C VAL A 100 15.77 9.19 -9.49
N ARG A 101 14.48 9.20 -9.14
CA ARG A 101 13.37 9.30 -10.10
C ARG A 101 12.73 10.67 -9.96
N VAL A 102 12.75 11.48 -11.01
CA VAL A 102 12.05 12.76 -11.04
C VAL A 102 10.69 12.52 -11.67
N LEU A 103 9.61 12.78 -10.93
CA LEU A 103 8.25 12.72 -11.46
C LEU A 103 7.99 14.02 -12.22
N VAL A 104 7.70 13.91 -13.51
CA VAL A 104 7.47 15.06 -14.38
C VAL A 104 6.14 14.91 -15.12
N VAL A 105 5.52 16.05 -15.40
CA VAL A 105 4.49 16.18 -16.41
C VAL A 105 5.13 16.87 -17.61
N ALA A 106 5.13 16.22 -18.77
CA ALA A 106 5.85 16.70 -19.94
C ALA A 106 5.02 16.53 -21.22
N TRP A 107 5.24 17.42 -22.20
CA TRP A 107 4.66 17.29 -23.52
C TRP A 107 5.20 16.03 -24.20
N LYS A 108 4.33 15.24 -24.84
CA LYS A 108 4.66 13.90 -25.36
C LYS A 108 5.79 13.86 -26.41
N ASN A 109 6.05 14.98 -27.09
CA ASN A 109 7.08 15.10 -28.13
C ASN A 109 8.38 15.74 -27.61
N THR A 110 8.50 15.96 -26.30
CA THR A 110 9.71 16.54 -25.70
C THR A 110 10.92 15.61 -25.91
N LYS A 111 12.07 16.20 -26.25
CA LYS A 111 13.32 15.47 -26.41
C LYS A 111 13.75 14.82 -25.09
N SER A 112 14.34 13.63 -25.16
CA SER A 112 14.72 12.83 -23.99
C SER A 112 16.08 13.19 -23.37
N ASP A 113 16.59 14.40 -23.61
CA ASP A 113 17.91 14.89 -23.18
C ASP A 113 17.89 15.51 -21.77
N TYR A 114 17.41 14.75 -20.79
CA TYR A 114 17.35 15.16 -19.39
C TYR A 114 18.66 14.88 -18.65
N LYS A 115 18.98 15.70 -17.64
CA LYS A 115 20.18 15.53 -16.80
C LYS A 115 19.89 15.81 -15.33
N CYS A 116 20.58 15.08 -14.46
CA CYS A 116 20.60 15.35 -13.04
C CYS A 116 22.01 15.75 -12.59
N ARG A 117 22.10 16.69 -11.65
CA ARG A 117 23.35 17.04 -10.95
C ARG A 117 23.18 16.78 -9.45
N PHE A 118 24.09 15.96 -8.92
CA PHE A 118 24.11 15.55 -7.52
C PHE A 118 24.89 16.55 -6.64
N PRO A 119 24.78 16.47 -5.30
CA PRO A 119 25.39 17.43 -4.38
C PRO A 119 26.90 17.62 -4.53
N GLY A 120 27.65 16.57 -4.88
CA GLY A 120 29.09 16.64 -5.17
C GLY A 120 29.43 17.28 -6.53
N GLY A 121 28.43 17.70 -7.29
CA GLY A 121 28.58 18.35 -8.59
C GLY A 121 28.58 17.38 -9.78
N THR A 122 28.52 16.06 -9.54
CA THR A 122 28.50 15.07 -10.63
C THR A 122 27.23 15.22 -11.46
N ILE A 123 27.39 15.38 -12.77
CA ILE A 123 26.29 15.42 -13.74
C ILE A 123 26.13 14.04 -14.37
N VAL A 124 24.90 13.56 -14.45
CA VAL A 124 24.54 12.33 -15.16
C VAL A 124 23.46 12.62 -16.19
N ASP A 125 23.58 12.00 -17.35
CA ASP A 125 22.47 11.92 -18.30
C ASP A 125 21.41 10.96 -17.76
N ALA A 126 20.14 11.33 -17.91
CA ALA A 126 19.03 10.47 -17.53
C ALA A 126 18.90 9.27 -18.48
N GLU A 127 18.37 8.17 -17.95
CA GLU A 127 17.90 7.05 -18.75
C GLU A 127 16.70 7.48 -19.61
N LYS A 128 16.30 6.64 -20.58
CA LYS A 128 15.09 6.87 -21.38
C LYS A 128 13.90 7.17 -20.45
N PRO A 129 13.13 8.25 -20.68
CA PRO A 129 11.94 8.56 -19.91
C PRO A 129 11.00 7.36 -19.86
N TYR A 130 10.52 7.05 -18.66
CA TYR A 130 9.47 6.06 -18.47
C TYR A 130 8.12 6.76 -18.57
N GLU A 131 7.35 6.42 -19.60
CA GLU A 131 5.99 6.89 -19.80
C GLU A 131 5.00 6.03 -19.02
N MET A 132 4.13 6.66 -18.22
CA MET A 132 3.05 5.94 -17.53
C MET A 132 1.98 5.47 -18.53
N ALA A 133 1.40 4.30 -18.29
CA ALA A 133 0.54 3.57 -19.22
C ALA A 133 -0.77 4.29 -19.56
N GLU A 134 -1.30 5.09 -18.64
CA GLU A 134 -2.61 5.74 -18.77
C GLU A 134 -2.50 7.25 -19.06
N ASN A 135 -1.58 7.65 -19.93
CA ASN A 135 -1.53 9.02 -20.46
C ASN A 135 -2.61 9.30 -21.54
N HIS A 136 -3.28 8.27 -22.06
CA HIS A 136 -4.40 8.37 -23.02
C HIS A 136 -4.14 9.28 -24.24
N ALA A 137 -2.90 9.28 -24.75
CA ALA A 137 -2.46 10.06 -25.92
C ALA A 137 -2.64 11.60 -25.80
N MET A 138 -2.88 12.10 -24.58
CA MET A 138 -3.03 13.53 -24.30
C MET A 138 -1.75 14.31 -24.62
N PRO A 139 -1.84 15.64 -24.86
CA PRO A 139 -0.67 16.46 -25.17
C PRO A 139 0.43 16.33 -24.12
N PHE A 140 0.07 16.39 -22.84
CA PHE A 140 0.96 16.16 -21.72
C PHE A 140 0.70 14.81 -21.08
N GLY A 141 1.78 14.13 -20.73
CA GLY A 141 1.78 12.86 -20.02
C GLY A 141 2.58 12.92 -18.71
N THR A 142 2.38 11.92 -17.86
CA THR A 142 3.17 11.70 -16.65
C THR A 142 4.34 10.77 -16.97
N TYR A 143 5.55 11.14 -16.50
CA TYR A 143 6.77 10.39 -16.75
C TYR A 143 7.64 10.29 -15.50
N PHE A 144 8.41 9.21 -15.40
CA PHE A 144 9.61 9.18 -14.56
C PHE A 144 10.86 9.42 -15.40
N ILE A 145 11.64 10.42 -14.99
CA ILE A 145 12.99 10.65 -15.50
C ILE A 145 13.97 10.04 -14.51
N ASN A 146 14.70 9.02 -14.94
CA ASN A 146 15.52 8.19 -14.06
C ASN A 146 17.00 8.55 -14.18
N CYS A 147 17.61 8.97 -13.07
CA CYS A 147 19.03 9.28 -12.98
C CYS A 147 19.71 8.29 -12.05
N LYS A 148 20.69 7.55 -12.58
CA LYS A 148 21.49 6.62 -11.77
C LYS A 148 22.33 7.41 -10.76
N ILE A 149 22.33 6.99 -9.49
CA ILE A 149 23.14 7.61 -8.45
C ILE A 149 24.61 7.20 -8.65
N PRO A 150 25.55 8.14 -8.88
CA PRO A 150 26.98 7.83 -8.99
C PRO A 150 27.54 7.21 -7.69
N LYS A 151 28.56 6.35 -7.80
CA LYS A 151 29.13 5.64 -6.64
C LYS A 151 29.69 6.56 -5.55
N ASN A 152 30.15 7.76 -5.93
CA ASN A 152 30.79 8.73 -5.04
C ASN A 152 29.83 9.85 -4.60
N GLU A 153 28.53 9.71 -4.89
CA GLU A 153 27.52 10.72 -4.59
C GLU A 153 26.52 10.19 -3.57
N THR A 154 25.93 11.11 -2.82
CA THR A 154 24.77 10.87 -1.96
C THR A 154 23.56 11.63 -2.51
N VAL A 155 22.35 11.23 -2.14
CA VAL A 155 21.16 12.02 -2.46
C VAL A 155 20.91 13.01 -1.32
N GLY A 156 20.94 14.31 -1.65
CA GLY A 156 20.62 15.38 -0.71
C GLY A 156 19.12 15.67 -0.65
N SER A 157 18.73 16.77 0.01
CA SER A 157 17.32 17.21 0.09
C SER A 157 16.72 17.67 -1.25
N PHE A 158 17.56 17.86 -2.28
CA PHE A 158 17.19 18.18 -3.64
C PHE A 158 18.22 17.59 -4.61
N VAL A 159 17.82 17.41 -5.86
CA VAL A 159 18.73 17.21 -7.00
C VAL A 159 18.55 18.35 -7.99
N LYS A 160 19.62 18.80 -8.61
CA LYS A 160 19.55 19.76 -9.71
C LYS A 160 19.09 19.02 -10.96
N PHE A 161 18.10 19.53 -11.66
CA PHE A 161 17.47 18.88 -12.81
C PHE A 161 17.36 19.83 -14.01
N THR A 162 17.51 19.33 -15.23
CA THR A 162 17.33 20.10 -16.46
C THR A 162 16.92 19.20 -17.64
N GLN A 163 16.39 19.81 -18.69
CA GLN A 163 16.12 19.22 -19.99
C GLN A 163 16.78 20.06 -21.09
N GLY A 164 17.61 19.43 -21.93
CA GLY A 164 18.34 20.12 -23.00
C GLY A 164 19.22 21.27 -22.50
N ASN A 165 18.97 22.47 -23.03
CA ASN A 165 19.69 23.71 -22.68
C ASN A 165 18.92 24.58 -21.67
N SER A 166 17.85 24.07 -21.05
CA SER A 166 17.13 24.79 -20.00
C SER A 166 18.02 25.09 -18.79
N THR A 167 17.61 26.08 -18.02
CA THR A 167 18.25 26.38 -16.73
C THR A 167 18.10 25.19 -15.77
N TRP A 168 19.06 25.06 -14.86
CA TRP A 168 19.00 24.03 -13.83
C TRP A 168 18.03 24.45 -12.73
N VAL A 169 17.04 23.60 -12.46
CA VAL A 169 16.08 23.79 -11.36
C VAL A 169 16.37 22.85 -10.20
N ASP A 170 15.85 23.16 -9.01
CA ASP A 170 15.89 22.25 -7.87
C ASP A 170 14.66 21.36 -7.88
N ALA A 171 14.86 20.05 -8.04
CA ALA A 171 13.82 19.05 -7.80
C ALA A 171 13.96 18.56 -6.35
N PRO A 172 13.04 18.91 -5.43
CA PRO A 172 13.14 18.50 -4.04
C PRO A 172 13.02 16.98 -3.93
N VAL A 173 13.85 16.36 -3.10
CA VAL A 173 13.74 14.91 -2.82
C VAL A 173 12.76 14.73 -1.67
N ILE A 174 11.53 14.31 -1.99
CA ILE A 174 10.43 14.22 -1.02
C ILE A 174 10.36 12.81 -0.40
N TYR A 175 10.61 11.77 -1.20
CA TYR A 175 10.55 10.39 -0.73
C TYR A 175 11.91 9.70 -0.79
N ASN A 176 12.27 9.05 0.32
CA ASN A 176 13.44 8.19 0.45
C ASN A 176 12.96 6.76 0.64
N ILE A 177 12.89 6.00 -0.46
CA ILE A 177 12.32 4.65 -0.43
C ILE A 177 13.43 3.66 -0.13
N PRO A 178 13.37 2.97 1.03
CA PRO A 178 14.38 1.99 1.37
C PRO A 178 14.19 0.70 0.58
N LYS A 179 15.18 -0.19 0.65
CA LYS A 179 15.01 -1.57 0.20
C LYS A 179 13.94 -2.27 1.04
N LYS A 180 13.12 -3.13 0.41
CA LYS A 180 12.02 -3.86 1.05
C LYS A 180 12.39 -4.49 2.40
N TYR A 181 13.53 -5.18 2.50
CA TYR A 181 13.96 -5.84 3.75
C TYR A 181 14.25 -4.88 4.91
N LYS A 182 14.38 -3.58 4.67
CA LYS A 182 14.54 -2.56 5.71
C LYS A 182 13.20 -2.05 6.27
N ILE A 183 12.09 -2.37 5.61
CA ILE A 183 10.74 -2.01 6.08
C ILE A 183 10.38 -3.03 7.17
N LYS A 184 10.56 -2.64 8.44
CA LYS A 184 10.27 -3.52 9.59
C LYS A 184 8.85 -3.35 10.12
N ASN A 185 8.34 -2.12 10.08
CA ASN A 185 7.02 -1.75 10.58
C ASN A 185 6.34 -0.79 9.59
N TYR A 186 5.02 -0.77 9.64
CA TYR A 186 4.19 0.17 8.89
C TYR A 186 3.44 1.04 9.90
N GLU A 187 3.36 2.34 9.60
CA GLU A 187 2.55 3.31 10.34
C GLU A 187 1.07 3.02 10.16
N HIS A 188 0.68 2.69 8.92
CA HIS A 188 -0.68 2.33 8.57
C HIS A 188 -0.78 0.89 8.06
N LYS A 189 -1.87 0.21 8.37
CA LYS A 189 -2.16 -1.15 7.91
C LYS A 189 -2.87 -1.16 6.57
N LEU A 190 -3.85 -0.28 6.38
CA LEU A 190 -4.62 -0.16 5.16
C LEU A 190 -4.99 1.31 4.89
N THR A 191 -4.31 1.89 3.90
CA THR A 191 -4.58 3.26 3.46
C THR A 191 -5.46 3.27 2.22
N ILE A 192 -6.40 4.22 2.13
CA ILE A 192 -7.09 4.53 0.88
C ILE A 192 -6.45 5.75 0.21
N CYS A 193 -6.25 5.66 -1.11
CA CYS A 193 -5.89 6.77 -1.99
C CYS A 193 -7.13 7.22 -2.77
N LEU A 194 -7.58 8.46 -2.53
CA LEU A 194 -8.64 9.14 -3.27
C LEU A 194 -7.99 10.16 -4.22
N PRO A 195 -7.97 9.91 -5.54
CA PRO A 195 -7.04 10.57 -6.43
C PRO A 195 -7.38 12.04 -6.72
N TYR A 196 -8.65 12.45 -6.74
CA TYR A 196 -9.03 13.87 -6.71
C TYR A 196 -10.52 14.01 -6.37
N PHE A 197 -10.85 15.04 -5.61
CA PHE A 197 -12.22 15.56 -5.60
C PHE A 197 -12.39 16.58 -6.73
N PHE A 198 -13.40 16.39 -7.58
CA PHE A 198 -13.81 17.34 -8.61
C PHE A 198 -15.25 17.81 -8.43
N GLY A 199 -15.45 19.12 -8.58
CA GLY A 199 -16.77 19.76 -8.58
C GLY A 199 -17.50 19.70 -7.24
N ASP A 200 -18.77 20.11 -7.27
CA ASP A 200 -19.60 20.29 -6.06
C ASP A 200 -20.48 19.07 -5.75
N LEU A 201 -20.14 17.90 -6.30
CA LEU A 201 -20.95 16.68 -6.17
C LEU A 201 -20.82 16.03 -4.79
N TYR A 202 -19.78 16.35 -4.04
CA TYR A 202 -19.52 15.75 -2.73
C TYR A 202 -20.15 16.57 -1.63
N THR A 203 -20.85 15.90 -0.72
CA THR A 203 -21.46 16.52 0.44
C THR A 203 -20.79 16.03 1.72
N THR A 204 -20.99 16.77 2.82
CA THR A 204 -20.49 16.38 4.14
C THR A 204 -21.01 15.01 4.55
N GLU A 205 -22.27 14.70 4.23
CA GLU A 205 -22.90 13.41 4.48
C GLU A 205 -22.19 12.27 3.76
N LEU A 206 -21.89 12.44 2.47
CA LEU A 206 -21.17 11.44 1.67
C LEU A 206 -19.77 11.21 2.21
N LEU A 207 -19.05 12.29 2.55
CA LEU A 207 -17.71 12.19 3.10
C LEU A 207 -17.72 11.46 4.45
N VAL A 208 -18.64 11.81 5.36
CA VAL A 208 -18.72 11.17 6.68
C VAL A 208 -19.08 9.69 6.56
N GLU A 209 -20.04 9.33 5.71
CA GLU A 209 -20.38 7.93 5.47
C GLU A 209 -19.20 7.15 4.88
N PHE A 210 -18.51 7.73 3.89
CA PHE A 210 -17.32 7.12 3.30
C PHE A 210 -16.28 6.81 4.36
N MET A 211 -15.95 7.80 5.19
CA MET A 211 -14.92 7.67 6.22
C MET A 211 -15.32 6.62 7.26
N GLU A 212 -16.55 6.65 7.77
CA GLU A 212 -16.97 5.75 8.85
C GLU A 212 -17.18 4.30 8.36
N LEU A 213 -17.70 4.08 7.14
CA LEU A 213 -17.79 2.73 6.60
C LEU A 213 -16.40 2.13 6.36
N ASN A 214 -15.47 2.89 5.77
CA ASN A 214 -14.10 2.42 5.55
C ASN A 214 -13.36 2.18 6.88
N ARG A 215 -13.58 3.01 7.89
CA ARG A 215 -13.07 2.79 9.25
C ARG A 215 -13.60 1.48 9.86
N ILE A 216 -14.89 1.17 9.69
CA ILE A 216 -15.48 -0.12 10.12
C ILE A 216 -14.85 -1.30 9.37
N LEU A 217 -14.50 -1.12 8.10
CA LEU A 217 -13.86 -2.14 7.28
C LEU A 217 -12.39 -2.38 7.67
N GLY A 218 -11.79 -1.51 8.49
CA GLY A 218 -10.42 -1.63 8.99
C GLY A 218 -9.40 -0.76 8.27
N VAL A 219 -9.86 0.22 7.49
CA VAL A 219 -9.01 1.31 6.98
C VAL A 219 -8.61 2.17 8.16
N ASP A 220 -7.35 2.56 8.20
CA ASP A 220 -6.78 3.37 9.27
C ASP A 220 -6.29 4.74 8.80
N HIS A 221 -6.14 4.94 7.49
CA HIS A 221 -5.75 6.21 6.91
C HIS A 221 -6.34 6.43 5.52
N VAL A 222 -6.64 7.68 5.19
CA VAL A 222 -7.16 8.10 3.89
C VAL A 222 -6.34 9.29 3.41
N VAL A 223 -5.83 9.22 2.20
CA VAL A 223 -5.16 10.32 1.51
C VAL A 223 -6.10 10.81 0.41
N VAL A 224 -6.45 12.08 0.44
CA VAL A 224 -7.23 12.74 -0.63
C VAL A 224 -6.43 13.84 -1.27
N TYR A 225 -6.54 13.96 -2.59
CA TYR A 225 -5.92 15.05 -3.35
C TYR A 225 -6.97 16.07 -3.75
N ILE A 226 -6.56 17.34 -3.71
CA ILE A 226 -7.36 18.48 -4.14
C ILE A 226 -6.52 19.36 -5.07
N ASN A 227 -7.16 19.92 -6.10
CA ASN A 227 -6.53 20.90 -6.99
C ASN A 227 -6.68 22.33 -6.46
N GLU A 228 -7.91 22.70 -6.05
CA GLU A 228 -8.23 24.03 -5.53
C GLU A 228 -8.87 23.92 -4.14
N THR A 229 -8.36 24.71 -3.19
CA THR A 229 -8.81 24.64 -1.79
C THR A 229 -10.22 25.23 -1.59
N GLU A 230 -10.62 26.19 -2.42
CA GLU A 230 -11.88 26.92 -2.28
C GLU A 230 -13.11 26.04 -2.61
N ALA A 231 -12.95 25.08 -3.52
CA ALA A 231 -14.00 24.15 -3.95
C ALA A 231 -14.50 23.20 -2.84
N PHE A 232 -13.86 23.19 -1.67
CA PHE A 232 -14.18 22.28 -0.56
C PHE A 232 -14.51 23.00 0.74
N THR A 233 -14.83 24.29 0.68
CA THR A 233 -15.19 25.10 1.86
C THR A 233 -16.40 24.51 2.60
N HIS A 234 -17.39 23.97 1.88
CA HIS A 234 -18.55 23.29 2.48
C HIS A 234 -18.21 21.97 3.19
N LEU A 235 -17.07 21.35 2.87
CA LEU A 235 -16.57 20.12 3.52
C LEU A 235 -15.59 20.42 4.66
N SER A 236 -15.25 21.70 4.89
CA SER A 236 -14.10 22.10 5.72
C SER A 236 -14.18 21.56 7.16
N GLU A 237 -15.36 21.57 7.77
CA GLU A 237 -15.57 21.06 9.13
C GLU A 237 -15.34 19.54 9.22
N ALA A 238 -15.91 18.78 8.28
CA ALA A 238 -15.72 17.33 8.21
C ALA A 238 -14.25 16.97 7.93
N ILE A 239 -13.61 17.68 6.99
CA ILE A 239 -12.18 17.52 6.70
C ILE A 239 -11.35 17.81 7.95
N ALA A 240 -11.62 18.93 8.64
CA ALA A 240 -10.90 19.30 9.85
C ALA A 240 -11.07 18.25 10.97
N PHE A 241 -12.27 17.70 11.13
CA PHE A 241 -12.56 16.63 12.07
C PHE A 241 -11.69 15.38 11.80
N TYR A 242 -11.64 14.89 10.56
CA TYR A 242 -10.87 13.69 10.23
C TYR A 242 -9.35 13.92 10.23
N LYS A 243 -8.89 15.12 9.82
CA LYS A 243 -7.49 15.54 9.97
C LYS A 243 -7.04 15.53 11.42
N LYS A 244 -7.87 16.06 12.33
CA LYS A 244 -7.58 16.08 13.78
C LYS A 244 -7.44 14.67 14.36
N SER A 245 -8.18 13.69 13.83
CA SER A 245 -8.07 12.28 14.23
C SER A 245 -6.92 11.52 13.57
N ASN A 246 -6.10 12.17 12.73
CA ASN A 246 -5.07 11.55 11.90
C ASN A 246 -5.60 10.43 11.00
N PHE A 247 -6.87 10.53 10.59
CA PHE A 247 -7.51 9.56 9.69
C PHE A 247 -7.51 10.04 8.25
N LEU A 248 -7.52 11.36 8.05
CA LEU A 248 -7.50 11.98 6.73
C LEU A 248 -6.27 12.87 6.58
N GLU A 249 -5.53 12.64 5.50
CA GLU A 249 -4.51 13.52 4.97
C GLU A 249 -5.03 14.16 3.68
N VAL A 250 -4.92 15.50 3.58
CA VAL A 250 -5.32 16.24 2.38
C VAL A 250 -4.08 16.77 1.69
N ILE A 251 -3.87 16.36 0.45
CA ILE A 251 -2.77 16.79 -0.40
C ILE A 251 -3.26 17.83 -1.38
N HIS A 252 -2.69 19.03 -1.29
CA HIS A 252 -2.89 20.04 -2.31
C HIS A 252 -1.88 19.81 -3.44
N LEU A 253 -2.38 19.48 -4.63
CA LEU A 253 -1.59 19.18 -5.83
C LEU A 253 -2.16 19.96 -7.02
N PRO A 254 -1.81 21.24 -7.18
CA PRO A 254 -2.24 22.02 -8.33
C PRO A 254 -1.54 21.54 -9.60
N ILE A 255 -2.32 21.13 -10.61
CA ILE A 255 -1.78 20.74 -11.92
C ILE A 255 -1.56 22.01 -12.76
N PRO A 256 -0.33 22.29 -13.26
CA PRO A 256 0.01 23.53 -13.94
C PRO A 256 -0.41 23.51 -15.42
N LEU A 257 -1.55 22.90 -15.73
CA LEU A 257 -2.06 22.70 -17.08
C LEU A 257 -3.57 22.90 -17.09
N ARG A 258 -4.10 23.24 -18.27
CA ARG A 258 -5.54 23.18 -18.47
C ARG A 258 -6.02 21.73 -18.54
N ASP A 259 -7.27 21.51 -18.17
CA ASP A 259 -7.90 20.19 -18.14
C ASP A 259 -7.88 19.46 -19.49
N ASP A 260 -7.90 20.18 -20.61
CA ASP A 260 -7.85 19.63 -21.97
C ASP A 260 -6.45 19.18 -22.41
N GLN A 261 -5.42 19.44 -21.61
CA GLN A 261 -4.02 19.16 -21.97
C GLN A 261 -3.47 17.88 -21.34
N ILE A 262 -4.10 17.39 -20.27
CA ILE A 262 -3.67 16.21 -19.52
C ILE A 262 -4.87 15.32 -19.22
N TRP A 263 -4.66 14.00 -19.18
CA TRP A 263 -5.76 13.08 -18.98
C TRP A 263 -6.41 13.26 -17.60
N TYR A 264 -7.74 13.42 -17.62
CA TYR A 264 -8.60 13.42 -16.43
C TYR A 264 -8.04 14.28 -15.29
N HIS A 265 -7.76 15.55 -15.59
CA HIS A 265 -7.23 16.53 -14.63
C HIS A 265 -5.92 16.11 -13.94
N GLY A 266 -5.11 15.28 -14.59
CA GLY A 266 -3.85 14.79 -14.01
C GLY A 266 -4.02 13.75 -12.92
N GLN A 267 -5.13 13.01 -12.89
CA GLN A 267 -5.39 11.95 -11.90
C GLN A 267 -4.23 10.94 -11.77
N LEU A 268 -3.55 10.64 -12.87
CA LEU A 268 -2.40 9.73 -12.86
C LEU A 268 -1.21 10.26 -12.04
N VAL A 269 -1.04 11.59 -11.95
CA VAL A 269 -0.03 12.21 -11.08
C VAL A 269 -0.36 11.95 -9.61
N ALA A 270 -1.63 12.13 -9.21
CA ALA A 270 -2.09 11.87 -7.85
C ALA A 270 -2.00 10.38 -7.48
N VAL A 271 -2.41 9.49 -8.39
CA VAL A 271 -2.25 8.03 -8.20
C VAL A 271 -0.78 7.66 -8.01
N THR A 272 0.11 8.22 -8.83
CA THR A 272 1.56 7.98 -8.72
C THR A 272 2.11 8.52 -7.41
N ASP A 273 1.77 9.75 -7.02
CA ASP A 273 2.21 10.30 -5.73
C ASP A 273 1.72 9.44 -4.58
N CYS A 274 0.45 9.05 -4.58
CA CYS A 274 -0.12 8.30 -3.46
C CYS A 274 0.52 6.92 -3.32
N LEU A 275 0.82 6.26 -4.44
CA LEU A 275 1.58 5.01 -4.44
C LEU A 275 2.95 5.20 -3.77
N TYR A 276 3.74 6.18 -4.21
CA TYR A 276 5.11 6.37 -3.73
C TYR A 276 5.18 6.94 -2.30
N ARG A 277 4.24 7.81 -1.92
CA ARG A 277 4.05 8.31 -0.54
C ARG A 277 3.88 7.19 0.46
N ASN A 278 3.13 6.16 0.07
CA ASN A 278 2.78 5.06 0.95
C ASN A 278 3.85 3.96 1.02
N MET A 279 4.91 4.01 0.21
CA MET A 279 5.98 3.01 0.23
C MET A 279 6.77 3.07 1.53
N GLY A 280 6.68 1.99 2.33
CA GLY A 280 7.31 1.92 3.66
C GLY A 280 6.54 2.66 4.75
N VAL A 281 5.37 3.23 4.44
CA VAL A 281 4.46 3.87 5.39
C VAL A 281 3.24 3.00 5.63
N SER A 282 2.61 2.53 4.55
CA SER A 282 1.39 1.72 4.60
C SER A 282 1.68 0.29 4.16
N ARG A 283 1.10 -0.69 4.88
CA ARG A 283 1.23 -2.10 4.51
C ARG A 283 0.44 -2.44 3.24
N PHE A 284 -0.81 -1.99 3.20
CA PHE A 284 -1.68 -2.11 2.04
C PHE A 284 -2.22 -0.74 1.64
N VAL A 285 -2.46 -0.57 0.34
CA VAL A 285 -3.04 0.64 -0.22
C VAL A 285 -4.17 0.26 -1.18
N ALA A 286 -5.35 0.81 -0.97
CA ALA A 286 -6.50 0.69 -1.86
C ALA A 286 -6.64 1.98 -2.69
N PHE A 287 -6.78 1.84 -4.00
CA PHE A 287 -7.06 2.95 -4.92
C PHE A 287 -8.52 2.86 -5.32
N GLN A 288 -9.37 3.75 -4.84
CA GLN A 288 -10.81 3.78 -5.13
C GLN A 288 -11.33 5.23 -5.15
N ASP A 289 -12.53 5.44 -5.67
CA ASP A 289 -13.20 6.73 -5.70
C ASP A 289 -14.17 6.90 -4.51
N LEU A 290 -14.70 8.11 -4.27
CA LEU A 290 -15.56 8.38 -3.09
C LEU A 290 -16.94 7.68 -3.17
N ASP A 291 -17.41 7.41 -4.39
CA ASP A 291 -18.64 6.64 -4.68
C ASP A 291 -18.40 5.12 -4.74
N GLU A 292 -17.22 4.65 -4.30
CA GLU A 292 -16.80 3.26 -4.38
C GLU A 292 -16.39 2.68 -3.02
N PHE A 293 -16.78 1.42 -2.78
CA PHE A 293 -16.54 0.73 -1.51
C PHE A 293 -16.07 -0.71 -1.72
N LEU A 294 -14.95 -1.08 -1.11
CA LEU A 294 -14.46 -2.47 -1.12
C LEU A 294 -15.20 -3.31 -0.08
N ILE A 295 -16.08 -4.21 -0.54
CA ILE A 295 -16.96 -5.01 0.31
C ILE A 295 -16.56 -6.49 0.27
N PRO A 296 -16.07 -7.06 1.39
CA PRO A 296 -15.92 -8.51 1.54
C PRO A 296 -17.25 -9.24 1.36
N GLN A 297 -17.23 -10.36 0.64
CA GLN A 297 -18.44 -11.11 0.27
C GLN A 297 -18.79 -12.23 1.26
N LYS A 298 -17.87 -12.59 2.15
CA LYS A 298 -18.04 -13.58 3.24
C LYS A 298 -17.61 -13.00 4.59
N PRO A 299 -18.22 -11.89 5.05
CA PRO A 299 -17.82 -11.21 6.29
C PRO A 299 -17.97 -12.08 7.54
N GLU A 300 -18.81 -13.12 7.51
CA GLU A 300 -18.96 -14.10 8.59
C GLU A 300 -17.69 -14.93 8.86
N LEU A 301 -16.78 -15.01 7.89
CA LEU A 301 -15.47 -15.66 8.03
C LEU A 301 -14.38 -14.71 8.52
N LEU A 302 -14.71 -13.44 8.73
CA LEU A 302 -13.78 -12.37 9.05
C LEU A 302 -14.12 -11.73 10.41
N PRO A 303 -13.12 -11.17 11.13
CA PRO A 303 -13.39 -10.42 12.34
C PRO A 303 -14.30 -9.22 12.07
N ARG A 304 -15.29 -9.02 12.95
CA ARG A 304 -16.25 -7.90 12.80
C ARG A 304 -15.56 -6.54 12.81
N THR A 305 -14.44 -6.36 13.51
CA THR A 305 -13.80 -5.07 13.76
C THR A 305 -12.98 -4.52 12.59
N ALA A 306 -12.54 -5.35 11.66
CA ALA A 306 -11.67 -4.93 10.55
C ALA A 306 -11.69 -5.97 9.39
N PRO A 307 -12.87 -6.30 8.83
CA PRO A 307 -13.01 -7.43 7.92
C PRO A 307 -12.20 -7.25 6.62
N LEU A 308 -12.16 -6.05 6.03
CA LEU A 308 -11.41 -5.81 4.80
C LEU A 308 -9.90 -5.94 5.04
N LEU A 309 -9.38 -5.35 6.11
CA LEU A 309 -7.97 -5.48 6.47
C LEU A 309 -7.57 -6.94 6.66
N MET A 310 -8.38 -7.72 7.38
CA MET A 310 -8.11 -9.13 7.61
C MET A 310 -8.18 -9.97 6.33
N LEU A 311 -9.05 -9.58 5.40
CA LEU A 311 -9.07 -10.18 4.07
C LEU A 311 -7.79 -9.86 3.30
N MET A 312 -7.32 -8.61 3.32
CA MET A 312 -6.06 -8.24 2.66
C MET A 312 -4.85 -8.97 3.24
N GLU A 313 -4.79 -9.16 4.56
CA GLU A 313 -3.77 -10.00 5.21
C GLU A 313 -3.76 -11.45 4.70
N THR A 314 -4.91 -11.96 4.27
CA THR A 314 -5.06 -13.32 3.75
C THR A 314 -4.72 -13.40 2.26
N LEU A 315 -5.07 -12.38 1.47
CA LEU A 315 -4.93 -12.41 0.02
C LEU A 315 -3.59 -11.86 -0.50
N LEU A 316 -3.03 -10.82 0.15
CA LEU A 316 -1.79 -10.16 -0.28
C LEU A 316 -0.56 -10.73 0.45
N VAL A 317 -0.41 -12.05 0.37
CA VAL A 317 0.71 -12.80 0.96
C VAL A 317 1.83 -13.03 -0.06
N ASP A 318 3.02 -13.39 0.44
CA ASP A 318 4.18 -13.79 -0.36
C ASP A 318 4.56 -12.81 -1.49
N ASP A 319 4.31 -13.21 -2.74
CA ASP A 319 4.65 -12.49 -3.96
C ASP A 319 3.44 -11.80 -4.63
N ILE A 320 2.25 -11.87 -4.02
CA ILE A 320 1.07 -11.16 -4.51
C ILE A 320 1.21 -9.67 -4.16
N ALA A 321 1.46 -8.87 -5.19
CA ALA A 321 1.70 -7.45 -5.06
C ALA A 321 0.44 -6.62 -5.17
N SER A 322 -0.54 -7.08 -5.95
CA SER A 322 -1.84 -6.41 -6.03
C SER A 322 -2.95 -7.36 -6.43
N ILE A 323 -4.17 -6.96 -6.04
CA ILE A 323 -5.42 -7.61 -6.43
C ILE A 323 -6.30 -6.59 -7.10
N ARG A 324 -6.74 -6.93 -8.31
CA ARG A 324 -7.73 -6.19 -9.08
C ARG A 324 -9.13 -6.65 -8.65
N VAL A 325 -9.86 -5.79 -7.97
CA VAL A 325 -11.17 -6.09 -7.42
C VAL A 325 -12.27 -5.84 -8.46
N PRO A 326 -13.12 -6.83 -8.77
CA PRO A 326 -14.20 -6.68 -9.73
C PRO A 326 -15.30 -5.77 -9.21
N THR A 327 -15.95 -5.05 -10.12
CA THR A 327 -16.91 -3.99 -9.80
C THR A 327 -18.34 -4.48 -9.86
N GLN A 328 -19.09 -4.16 -8.82
CA GLN A 328 -20.52 -4.35 -8.71
C GLN A 328 -21.19 -2.98 -8.72
N TYR A 329 -21.85 -2.64 -9.82
CA TYR A 329 -22.60 -1.39 -9.90
C TYR A 329 -23.85 -1.42 -9.02
N MET A 330 -23.98 -0.40 -8.17
CA MET A 330 -25.10 -0.14 -7.28
C MET A 330 -25.90 1.04 -7.81
N HIS A 331 -27.23 0.96 -7.79
CA HIS A 331 -28.11 2.00 -8.27
C HIS A 331 -28.35 3.06 -7.20
N TRP A 332 -27.79 4.23 -7.43
CA TRP A 332 -27.96 5.39 -6.58
C TRP A 332 -29.22 6.17 -6.97
N LYS A 333 -30.31 5.90 -6.26
CA LYS A 333 -31.63 6.53 -6.45
C LYS A 333 -32.00 7.49 -5.32
N SER A 334 -31.66 7.14 -4.09
CA SER A 334 -31.89 7.97 -2.90
C SER A 334 -30.65 8.78 -2.58
N PHE A 335 -30.76 10.10 -2.71
CA PHE A 335 -29.73 11.06 -2.34
C PHE A 335 -29.83 11.44 -0.86
N GLY A 336 -28.73 11.92 -0.29
CA GLY A 336 -28.62 12.34 1.10
C GLY A 336 -27.87 11.35 1.98
N GLU A 337 -28.20 11.34 3.27
CA GLU A 337 -27.50 10.57 4.30
C GLU A 337 -27.60 9.05 4.10
N LEU A 338 -26.53 8.33 4.46
CA LEU A 338 -26.50 6.86 4.52
C LEU A 338 -26.88 6.21 3.18
N MET A 339 -26.27 6.71 2.10
CA MET A 339 -26.50 6.26 0.73
C MET A 339 -26.29 4.75 0.58
N THR A 340 -25.28 4.17 1.23
CA THR A 340 -24.94 2.75 1.12
C THR A 340 -25.97 1.86 1.80
N LEU A 341 -26.75 2.43 2.73
CA LEU A 341 -27.85 1.75 3.42
C LEU A 341 -29.20 1.92 2.70
N ARG A 342 -29.38 3.02 1.98
CA ARG A 342 -30.62 3.35 1.26
C ARG A 342 -30.66 2.83 -0.18
N ASN A 343 -29.50 2.57 -0.77
CA ASN A 343 -29.36 2.18 -2.18
C ASN A 343 -28.85 0.75 -2.30
N THR A 344 -29.75 -0.22 -2.26
CA THR A 344 -29.41 -1.66 -2.18
C THR A 344 -29.61 -2.40 -3.50
N MET A 345 -30.10 -1.72 -4.54
CA MET A 345 -30.31 -2.33 -5.85
C MET A 345 -28.99 -2.35 -6.63
N ARG A 346 -28.59 -3.51 -7.14
CA ARG A 346 -27.39 -3.73 -7.94
C ARG A 346 -27.70 -4.22 -9.34
N GLN A 347 -26.77 -3.99 -10.27
CA GLN A 347 -26.81 -4.64 -11.58
C GLN A 347 -26.57 -6.15 -11.45
N SER A 348 -27.16 -6.95 -12.33
CA SER A 348 -27.00 -8.41 -12.29
C SER A 348 -25.59 -8.87 -12.64
N SER A 349 -24.93 -8.17 -13.58
CA SER A 349 -23.56 -8.45 -14.02
C SER A 349 -22.52 -7.79 -13.12
N ILE A 350 -21.35 -8.41 -13.09
CA ILE A 350 -20.14 -7.92 -12.45
C ILE A 350 -19.17 -7.49 -13.56
N ASP A 351 -18.51 -6.35 -13.37
CA ASP A 351 -17.57 -5.77 -14.32
C ASP A 351 -16.13 -6.09 -13.90
N SER A 352 -15.44 -6.90 -14.71
CA SER A 352 -14.04 -7.27 -14.51
C SER A 352 -13.05 -6.39 -15.27
N GLY A 353 -13.53 -5.37 -15.99
CA GLY A 353 -12.72 -4.40 -16.74
C GLY A 353 -12.49 -3.12 -15.95
N LEU A 354 -13.57 -2.43 -15.57
CA LEU A 354 -13.51 -1.20 -14.77
C LEU A 354 -13.41 -1.54 -13.30
N THR A 355 -12.20 -1.85 -12.87
CA THR A 355 -11.88 -2.38 -11.55
C THR A 355 -11.07 -1.39 -10.75
N LYS A 356 -10.78 -1.72 -9.50
CA LYS A 356 -9.87 -0.97 -8.63
C LYS A 356 -8.90 -1.92 -7.95
N CYS A 357 -7.80 -1.39 -7.44
CA CYS A 357 -6.71 -2.22 -6.92
C CYS A 357 -6.51 -2.03 -5.42
N VAL A 358 -6.26 -3.13 -4.71
CA VAL A 358 -5.60 -3.11 -3.41
C VAL A 358 -4.23 -3.76 -3.54
N LEU A 359 -3.19 -3.12 -3.01
CA LEU A 359 -1.81 -3.48 -3.30
C LEU A 359 -0.86 -3.31 -2.13
N ARG A 360 0.31 -3.93 -2.25
CA ARG A 360 1.48 -3.72 -1.39
C ARG A 360 2.42 -2.71 -2.07
N PRO A 361 2.51 -1.47 -1.59
CA PRO A 361 3.13 -0.38 -2.34
C PRO A 361 4.61 -0.64 -2.64
N GLU A 362 5.34 -1.32 -1.76
CA GLU A 362 6.76 -1.61 -1.96
C GLU A 362 7.07 -2.54 -3.15
N MET A 363 6.06 -3.31 -3.61
CA MET A 363 6.18 -4.25 -4.72
C MET A 363 5.78 -3.65 -6.08
N ILE A 364 5.19 -2.45 -6.08
CA ILE A 364 4.63 -1.83 -7.28
C ILE A 364 5.55 -0.72 -7.78
N PHE A 365 5.74 -0.67 -9.09
CA PHE A 365 6.43 0.42 -9.76
C PHE A 365 5.45 1.47 -10.30
N GLU A 366 4.37 1.00 -10.91
CA GLU A 366 3.32 1.85 -11.49
C GLU A 366 1.95 1.25 -11.19
N GLN A 367 1.09 2.11 -10.64
CA GLN A 367 -0.34 1.87 -10.45
C GLN A 367 -1.08 2.81 -11.40
N GLY A 368 -2.03 2.26 -12.16
CA GLY A 368 -3.00 3.00 -12.93
C GLY A 368 -4.30 3.24 -12.17
N ILE A 369 -5.31 3.77 -12.84
CA ILE A 369 -6.65 4.06 -12.34
C ILE A 369 -7.40 2.75 -12.08
N HIS A 370 -7.38 1.82 -13.05
CA HIS A 370 -8.12 0.56 -12.98
C HIS A 370 -7.26 -0.69 -12.81
N HIS A 371 -5.94 -0.57 -12.90
CA HIS A 371 -5.05 -1.72 -12.84
C HIS A 371 -3.67 -1.37 -12.32
N THR A 372 -2.97 -2.36 -11.80
CA THR A 372 -1.53 -2.27 -11.60
C THR A 372 -0.83 -2.43 -12.95
N SER A 373 -0.24 -1.35 -13.46
CA SER A 373 0.44 -1.34 -14.76
C SER A 373 1.78 -2.07 -14.71
N ARG A 374 2.51 -1.96 -13.59
CA ARG A 374 3.85 -2.57 -13.47
C ARG A 374 4.27 -2.87 -12.04
N VAL A 375 4.67 -4.11 -11.80
CA VAL A 375 5.39 -4.53 -10.58
C VAL A 375 6.88 -4.20 -10.66
N ILE A 376 7.54 -4.02 -9.51
CA ILE A 376 8.97 -3.65 -9.49
C ILE A 376 9.89 -4.83 -9.82
N GLN A 377 9.47 -6.08 -9.61
CA GLN A 377 10.25 -7.30 -9.87
C GLN A 377 9.35 -8.37 -10.52
N ASP A 378 9.90 -9.15 -11.47
CA ASP A 378 9.12 -10.10 -12.30
C ASP A 378 8.42 -11.22 -11.52
N HIS A 379 8.91 -11.56 -10.34
CA HIS A 379 8.29 -12.60 -9.51
C HIS A 379 7.07 -12.09 -8.75
N TYR A 380 6.83 -10.78 -8.71
CA TYR A 380 5.64 -10.23 -8.08
C TYR A 380 4.44 -10.31 -9.00
N ASN A 381 3.28 -10.68 -8.44
CA ASN A 381 2.08 -10.95 -9.20
C ASN A 381 1.00 -9.88 -8.94
N ALA A 382 0.40 -9.38 -10.02
CA ALA A 382 -0.85 -8.65 -9.99
C ALA A 382 -1.97 -9.59 -10.44
N THR A 383 -2.89 -9.94 -9.54
CA THR A 383 -3.90 -10.97 -9.80
C THR A 383 -5.31 -10.39 -9.87
N ASN A 384 -6.22 -11.07 -10.57
CA ASN A 384 -7.64 -10.75 -10.50
C ASN A 384 -8.24 -11.28 -9.19
N GLY A 385 -9.06 -10.47 -8.52
CA GLY A 385 -9.79 -10.87 -7.33
C GLY A 385 -10.99 -11.75 -7.68
N ASP A 386 -11.29 -12.71 -6.80
CA ASP A 386 -12.51 -13.53 -6.90
C ASP A 386 -13.72 -12.69 -6.47
N GLU A 387 -14.68 -12.56 -7.38
CA GLU A 387 -15.94 -11.84 -7.15
C GLU A 387 -16.79 -12.44 -6.01
N ASN A 388 -16.54 -13.69 -5.61
CA ASN A 388 -17.20 -14.34 -4.47
C ASN A 388 -16.47 -14.10 -3.15
N VAL A 389 -15.36 -13.37 -3.18
CA VAL A 389 -14.52 -13.04 -2.01
C VAL A 389 -14.55 -11.54 -1.73
N ILE A 390 -14.40 -10.70 -2.75
CA ILE A 390 -14.40 -9.24 -2.62
C ILE A 390 -14.99 -8.58 -3.86
N ARG A 391 -15.74 -7.49 -3.68
CA ARG A 391 -16.29 -6.67 -4.76
C ARG A 391 -16.10 -5.19 -4.45
N LEU A 392 -15.93 -4.40 -5.50
CA LEU A 392 -15.98 -2.94 -5.44
C LEU A 392 -17.42 -2.50 -5.72
N TYR A 393 -18.13 -2.03 -4.70
CA TYR A 393 -19.48 -1.50 -4.86
C TYR A 393 -19.37 -0.07 -5.37
N HIS A 394 -19.83 0.17 -6.61
CA HIS A 394 -19.72 1.45 -7.28
C HIS A 394 -21.11 2.06 -7.50
N PHE A 395 -21.42 3.15 -6.81
CA PHE A 395 -22.74 3.77 -6.83
C PHE A 395 -22.93 4.71 -8.03
N LYS A 396 -23.83 4.35 -8.95
CA LYS A 396 -24.14 5.13 -10.17
C LYS A 396 -25.63 5.46 -10.27
N MET A 397 -25.96 6.58 -10.90
CA MET A 397 -27.35 7.07 -11.05
C MET A 397 -28.26 6.18 -11.92
N LYS A 398 -27.71 5.18 -12.63
CA LYS A 398 -28.48 4.32 -13.54
C LYS A 398 -28.17 2.85 -13.29
N GLY A 399 -29.18 2.00 -13.44
CA GLY A 399 -29.07 0.54 -13.35
C GLY A 399 -29.87 -0.03 -12.20
N GLY A 400 -29.57 -1.27 -11.79
CA GLY A 400 -30.19 -1.90 -10.62
C GLY A 400 -31.44 -2.71 -10.92
N SER A 401 -31.34 -4.03 -10.79
CA SER A 401 -32.47 -4.95 -10.96
C SER A 401 -32.52 -6.07 -9.91
N GLN A 402 -31.44 -6.25 -9.15
CA GLN A 402 -31.34 -7.26 -8.09
C GLN A 402 -31.02 -6.58 -6.76
N GLU A 403 -31.58 -7.08 -5.67
CA GLU A 403 -31.29 -6.54 -4.35
C GLU A 403 -29.98 -7.13 -3.78
N ASP A 404 -29.20 -6.31 -3.10
CA ASP A 404 -28.01 -6.68 -2.33
C ASP A 404 -27.98 -5.89 -1.02
N MET A 405 -28.38 -6.57 0.05
CA MET A 405 -28.51 -5.99 1.40
C MET A 405 -27.22 -6.12 2.23
N ARG A 406 -26.06 -6.47 1.64
CA ARG A 406 -24.86 -6.80 2.44
C ARG A 406 -24.42 -5.68 3.37
N ILE A 407 -24.29 -4.46 2.86
CA ILE A 407 -23.86 -3.33 3.69
C ILE A 407 -24.86 -3.09 4.83
N VAL A 408 -26.16 -3.13 4.52
CA VAL A 408 -27.24 -2.99 5.51
C VAL A 408 -27.15 -4.07 6.59
N ARG A 409 -27.05 -5.34 6.19
CA ARG A 409 -27.03 -6.49 7.09
C ARG A 409 -25.77 -6.56 7.96
N ASP A 410 -24.60 -6.31 7.37
CA ASP A 410 -23.31 -6.63 7.99
C ASP A 410 -22.67 -5.42 8.70
N TYR A 411 -23.01 -4.21 8.26
CA TYR A 411 -22.40 -2.96 8.75
C TYR A 411 -23.42 -1.90 9.18
N GLY A 412 -24.70 -2.04 8.83
CA GLY A 412 -25.72 -0.98 8.93
C GLY A 412 -25.88 -0.36 10.31
N ASP A 413 -26.01 -1.18 11.36
CA ASP A 413 -26.19 -0.67 12.73
C ASP A 413 -24.98 0.16 13.19
N ARG A 414 -23.77 -0.37 12.96
CA ARG A 414 -22.52 0.29 13.35
C ARG A 414 -22.27 1.55 12.54
N LEU A 415 -22.52 1.49 11.23
CA LEU A 415 -22.40 2.64 10.35
C LEU A 415 -23.37 3.73 10.76
N THR A 416 -24.64 3.41 10.98
CA THR A 416 -25.66 4.37 11.43
C THR A 416 -25.27 5.03 12.75
N GLN A 417 -24.81 4.24 13.72
CA GLN A 417 -24.35 4.77 15.00
C GLN A 417 -23.18 5.74 14.83
N LYS A 418 -22.12 5.31 14.15
CA LYS A 418 -20.89 6.11 13.96
C LYS A 418 -21.13 7.36 13.15
N TYR A 419 -21.89 7.25 12.07
CA TYR A 419 -22.32 8.35 11.23
C TYR A 419 -23.02 9.43 12.07
N ARG A 420 -24.03 9.06 12.86
CA ARG A 420 -24.77 10.00 13.72
C ARG A 420 -23.88 10.62 14.80
N GLU A 421 -22.97 9.86 15.40
CA GLU A 421 -21.99 10.35 16.37
C GLU A 421 -21.08 11.45 15.78
N VAL A 422 -20.70 11.33 14.49
CA VAL A 422 -19.88 12.34 13.81
C VAL A 422 -20.72 13.52 13.37
N MET A 423 -21.85 13.31 12.70
CA MET A 423 -22.72 14.39 12.23
C MET A 423 -23.15 15.32 13.38
N ALA A 424 -23.49 14.76 14.56
CA ALA A 424 -23.83 15.55 15.74
C ALA A 424 -22.67 16.44 16.26
N LYS A 425 -21.41 16.10 15.96
CA LYS A 425 -20.24 16.91 16.30
C LYS A 425 -19.92 17.99 15.27
N LEU A 426 -20.41 17.83 14.04
CA LEU A 426 -20.23 18.81 12.96
C LEU A 426 -21.34 19.87 13.00
N SER A 427 -22.53 19.55 13.49
CA SER A 427 -23.64 20.50 13.63
C SER A 427 -23.58 21.40 14.88
N LEU A 428 -22.44 21.45 15.57
CA LEU A 428 -22.17 22.25 16.77
C LEU A 428 -21.04 23.24 16.47
#